data_AF-A0A357KMZ3-F1
#
_entry.id   AF-A0A357KMZ3-F1
#
_cell.length_a   1.000
_cell.length_b   1.000
_cell.length_c   1.000
_cell.angle_alpha   90.00
_cell.angle_beta   90.00
_cell.angle_gamma   90.00
#
_symmetry.space_group_name_H-M   'P 1'
#
loop_
_entity.id
_entity.type
_entity.pdbx_description
1 polymer ?
#
loop_
_entity_poly.entity_id
_entity_poly.type
_entity_poly.pdbx_seq_one_letter_code
_entity_poly.pdbx_strand_id
1 'polypeptide(L)' 'MSSGLQLADLVARPIGLNFLKPEQKNQAFDVLKKKFYCDGGRAGVGKGYKDVGMGIFPAPESEKPR' A
#
# COMPACT_ATOMS: atom_id res chain seq x y z
N MET A 1 23.90 10.90 4.62
CA MET A 1 22.93 9.87 4.19
C MET A 1 21.96 9.63 5.33
N SER A 2 20.67 9.93 5.17
CA SER A 2 19.68 9.68 6.23
C SER A 2 19.12 8.27 6.08
N SER A 3 19.40 7.40 7.06
CA SER A 3 18.89 6.02 7.09
C SER A 3 17.35 5.96 7.12
N GLY A 4 16.70 6.98 7.68
CA GLY A 4 15.24 7.09 7.71
C GLY A 4 14.64 7.26 6.31
N LEU A 5 15.29 8.05 5.45
CA LEU A 5 14.85 8.23 4.07
C LEU A 5 14.99 6.93 3.27
N GLN A 6 16.12 6.24 3.43
CA GLN A 6 16.35 4.95 2.77
C GLN A 6 15.29 3.91 3.16
N LEU A 7 14.93 3.87 4.46
CA LEU A 7 13.87 3.00 4.93
C LEU A 7 12.50 3.38 4.32
N ALA A 8 12.20 4.67 4.25
CA ALA A 8 10.97 5.15 3.61
C ALA A 8 10.89 4.71 2.14
N ASP A 9 11.98 4.85 1.39
CA ASP A 9 12.05 4.44 -0.01
C ASP A 9 11.87 2.93 -0.19
N LEU A 10 12.48 2.12 0.69
CA LEU A 10 12.32 0.66 0.71
C LEU A 10 10.88 0.23 0.97
N VAL A 11 10.12 0.97 1.78
CA VAL A 11 8.71 0.69 2.08
C VAL A 11 7.79 1.22 0.96
N ALA A 12 8.05 2.43 0.45
CA ALA A 12 7.18 3.08 -0.53
C ALA A 12 7.19 2.36 -1.90
N ARG A 13 8.36 1.94 -2.36
CA ARG A 13 8.53 1.32 -3.69
C ARG A 13 7.63 0.09 -3.94
N PRO A 14 7.59 -0.93 -3.08
CA PRO A 14 6.71 -2.09 -3.28
C PRO A 14 5.22 -1.74 -3.18
N ILE A 15 4.83 -0.72 -2.42
CA ILE A 15 3.43 -0.24 -2.36
C ILE A 15 3.02 0.36 -3.71
N GLY A 16 3.83 1.27 -4.24
CA GLY A 16 3.60 1.88 -5.55
C GLY A 16 3.58 0.85 -6.68
N LEU A 17 4.50 -0.13 -6.67
CA LEU A 17 4.53 -1.19 -7.68
C LEU A 17 3.25 -2.05 -7.65
N ASN A 18 2.77 -2.42 -6.45
CA ASN A 18 1.53 -3.19 -6.31
C ASN A 18 0.30 -2.40 -6.80
N PHE A 19 0.29 -1.08 -6.62
CA PHE A 19 -0.78 -0.22 -7.12
C PHE A 19 -0.75 -0.07 -8.65
N LEU A 20 0.43 0.19 -9.23
CA LEU A 20 0.58 0.43 -10.66
C LEU A 20 0.53 -0.85 -11.51
N LYS A 21 0.93 -2.00 -10.94
CA LYS A 21 1.03 -3.28 -11.65
C LYS A 21 0.47 -4.44 -10.80
N PRO A 22 -0.86 -4.48 -10.57
CA PRO A 22 -1.47 -5.44 -9.65
C PRO A 22 -1.34 -6.91 -10.08
N GLU A 23 -1.17 -7.18 -11.39
CA GLU A 23 -0.99 -8.53 -11.92
C GLU A 23 0.43 -9.10 -11.68
N GLN A 24 1.40 -8.23 -11.40
CA GLN A 24 2.78 -8.64 -11.16
C GLN A 24 2.95 -9.11 -9.71
N LYS A 25 3.47 -10.33 -9.53
CA LYS A 25 3.78 -10.87 -8.19
C LYS A 25 4.71 -9.94 -7.42
N ASN A 26 4.32 -9.57 -6.20
CA ASN A 26 5.04 -8.63 -5.36
C ASN A 26 5.13 -9.10 -3.90
N GLN A 27 6.13 -9.94 -3.62
CA GLN A 27 6.33 -10.52 -2.28
C GLN A 27 6.66 -9.47 -1.21
N ALA A 28 7.36 -8.39 -1.60
CA ALA A 28 7.67 -7.30 -0.69
C ALA A 28 6.39 -6.59 -0.22
N PHE A 29 5.44 -6.37 -1.12
CA PHE A 29 4.12 -5.86 -0.76
C PHE A 29 3.39 -6.83 0.19
N ASP A 30 3.39 -8.14 -0.08
CA ASP A 30 2.72 -9.12 0.78
C ASP A 30 3.24 -9.11 2.23
N VAL A 31 4.54 -8.88 2.41
CA VAL A 31 5.16 -8.72 3.74
C VAL A 31 4.71 -7.40 4.40
N LEU A 32 4.75 -6.29 3.66
CA LEU A 32 4.38 -4.96 4.16
C LEU A 32 2.90 -4.82 4.47
N LYS A 33 2.03 -5.48 3.69
CA LYS A 33 0.58 -5.53 3.88
C LYS A 33 0.19 -5.94 5.30
N LYS A 34 1.00 -6.79 5.94
CA LYS A 34 0.80 -7.24 7.33
C LYS A 34 1.19 -6.20 8.39
N LYS A 35 1.76 -5.06 7.97
CA LYS A 35 2.18 -3.96 8.83
C LYS A 35 1.28 -2.73 8.72
N PHE A 36 0.37 -2.72 7.75
CA PHE A 36 -0.59 -1.64 7.59
C PHE A 36 -1.59 -1.59 8.75
N TYR A 37 -2.14 -0.41 8.96
CA TYR A 37 -3.35 -0.26 9.74
C TYR A 37 -4.48 -1.02 9.02
N CYS A 38 -5.16 -1.89 9.75
CA CYS A 38 -6.21 -2.76 9.22
C CYS A 38 -7.45 -2.60 10.07
N ASP A 39 -8.61 -2.56 9.43
CA ASP A 39 -9.88 -2.69 10.15
C ASP A 39 -9.92 -4.05 10.89
N GLY A 40 -10.35 -4.04 12.15
CA GLY A 40 -10.22 -5.19 13.06
C GLY A 40 -8.83 -5.36 13.71
N GLY A 41 -7.93 -4.38 13.57
CA GLY A 41 -6.66 -4.32 14.28
C GLY A 41 -5.72 -5.50 14.00
N ARG A 42 -5.09 -6.06 15.04
CA ARG A 42 -4.11 -7.15 14.88
C ARG A 42 -4.73 -8.48 14.42
N ALA A 43 -6.03 -8.68 14.61
CA ALA A 43 -6.74 -9.86 14.13
C ALA A 43 -7.04 -9.76 12.61
N GLY A 44 -7.15 -8.54 12.08
CA GLY A 44 -7.46 -8.26 10.66
C GLY A 44 -6.23 -8.05 9.77
N VAL A 45 -5.03 -8.37 10.24
CA VAL A 45 -3.76 -8.02 9.58
C VAL A 45 -3.72 -8.48 8.11
N GLY A 46 -3.51 -7.52 7.21
CA GLY A 46 -3.45 -7.75 5.78
C GLY A 46 -4.82 -7.87 5.08
N LYS A 47 -5.92 -7.55 5.77
CA LYS A 47 -7.27 -7.38 5.23
C LYS A 47 -7.80 -6.01 5.65
N GLY A 48 -8.81 -5.50 4.94
CA GLY A 48 -9.46 -4.23 5.32
C GLY A 48 -8.49 -3.06 5.53
N TYR A 49 -7.38 -3.01 4.76
CA TYR A 49 -6.37 -1.96 4.87
C TYR A 49 -6.54 -0.87 3.81
N LYS A 50 -7.33 -1.12 2.76
CA LYS A 50 -7.64 -0.14 1.71
C LYS A 50 -8.42 1.01 2.33
N ASP A 51 -8.06 2.24 1.99
CA ASP A 51 -8.70 3.49 2.43
C ASP A 51 -8.65 3.79 3.95
N VAL A 52 -8.07 2.89 4.76
CA VAL A 52 -7.78 3.11 6.18
C VAL A 52 -6.28 3.11 6.47
N GLY A 53 -5.54 2.08 6.04
CA GLY A 53 -4.09 1.98 6.20
C GLY A 53 -3.30 2.30 4.94
N MET A 54 -3.96 2.32 3.79
CA MET A 54 -3.39 2.66 2.48
C MET A 54 -4.43 3.47 1.70
N GLY A 55 -4.36 4.80 1.85
CA GLY A 55 -5.15 5.75 1.07
C GLY A 55 -4.43 6.15 -0.22
N ILE A 56 -5.19 6.44 -1.27
CA ILE A 56 -4.67 6.87 -2.57
C ILE A 56 -5.08 8.32 -2.79
N PHE A 57 -4.11 9.18 -3.09
CA PHE A 57 -4.31 10.61 -3.32
C PHE A 57 -3.53 11.11 -4.55
N PRO A 58 -4.11 11.99 -5.38
CA PRO A 58 -5.54 12.35 -5.38
C PRO A 58 -6.40 11.10 -5.59
N ALA A 59 -7.68 11.16 -5.19
CA ALA A 59 -8.60 10.07 -5.51
C ALA A 59 -8.47 9.80 -7.02
N PRO A 60 -8.22 8.55 -7.45
CA PRO A 60 -8.15 8.23 -8.86
C PRO A 60 -9.45 8.74 -9.46
N GLU A 61 -9.36 9.64 -10.44
CA GLU A 61 -10.53 10.23 -11.06
C GLU A 61 -11.48 9.08 -11.36
N SER A 62 -12.68 9.09 -10.75
CA SER A 62 -13.73 8.22 -11.26
C SER A 62 -13.78 8.57 -12.73
N GLU A 63 -13.54 7.60 -13.62
CA GLU A 63 -13.92 7.74 -15.00
C GLU A 63 -15.42 8.07 -14.99
N LYS A 64 -15.74 9.37 -14.92
CA LYS A 64 -17.08 9.85 -15.19
C LYS A 64 -17.27 9.55 -16.66
N PRO A 65 -18.33 8.82 -17.04
CA PRO A 65 -18.52 8.46 -18.42
C PRO A 65 -18.83 9.73 -19.23
N ARG A 66 -17.88 10.07 -20.10
CA ARG A 66 -17.96 11.01 -21.24
C ARG A 66 -18.06 12.50 -20.94
#